data_AF-A0A4Q5SC04-F1
#
_entry.id   AF-A0A4Q5SC04-F1
#
_cell.length_a   1.000
_cell.length_b   1.000
_cell.length_c   1.000
_cell.angle_alpha   90.00
_cell.angle_beta   90.00
_cell.angle_gamma   90.00
#
_symmetry.space_group_name_H-M   'P 1'
#
loop_
_entity.id
_entity.type
_entity.pdbx_description
1 polymer ?
#
loop_
_entity_poly.entity_id
_entity_poly.type
_entity_poly.pdbx_seq_one_letter_code
_entity_poly.pdbx_strand_id
1 'polypeptide(L)'
;MTRPITICLHGPESTGKSTVAPRLAAHFGGQFVPEYGRSFCETYGTALSMEDLIDIAETHDTMTQAAQARGGSHLILDTDPLMTAVWADMLFGRRDAWFDRFDHVADFYLLF
;
A
#
# COMPACT_ATOMS: atom_id res chain seq x y z
N MET A 1 10.10 -20.85 -5.24
CA MET A 1 10.44 -19.93 -4.13
C MET A 1 9.19 -19.80 -3.27
N THR A 2 9.33 -19.69 -1.95
CA THR A 2 8.19 -19.48 -1.04
C THR A 2 7.70 -18.04 -1.12
N ARG A 3 6.39 -17.81 -0.97
CA ARG A 3 5.81 -16.46 -0.87
C ARG A 3 6.43 -15.75 0.36
N PRO A 4 6.90 -14.49 0.23
CA PRO A 4 7.42 -13.74 1.38
C PRO A 4 6.30 -13.45 2.37
N ILE A 5 6.64 -13.33 3.65
CA ILE A 5 5.73 -12.79 4.67
C ILE A 5 5.51 -11.30 4.39
N THR A 6 4.26 -10.89 4.20
CA THR A 6 3.92 -9.48 3.95
C THR A 6 3.59 -8.74 5.25
N ILE A 7 4.22 -7.58 5.43
CA ILE A 7 3.97 -6.68 6.57
C ILE A 7 3.59 -5.31 6.01
N CYS A 8 2.32 -4.92 6.18
CA CYS A 8 1.84 -3.60 5.80
C CYS A 8 1.93 -2.64 6.98
N LEU A 9 2.52 -1.46 6.73
CA LEU A 9 2.44 -0.32 7.64
C LEU A 9 1.22 0.50 7.24
N HIS A 10 0.19 0.52 8.09
CA HIS A 10 -1.07 1.17 7.82
C HIS A 10 -1.28 2.33 8.78
N GLY A 11 -1.68 3.49 8.27
CA GLY A 11 -1.92 4.69 9.07
C GLY A 11 -1.84 5.97 8.24
N PRO A 12 -2.27 7.13 8.79
CA PRO A 12 -2.34 8.40 8.08
C PRO A 12 -0.96 8.97 7.74
N GLU A 13 -0.90 10.02 6.94
CA GLU A 13 0.37 10.67 6.59
C GLU A 13 1.11 11.21 7.82
N SER A 14 2.43 11.38 7.68
CA SER A 14 3.28 12.02 8.69
C SER A 14 3.36 11.28 10.05
N THR A 15 3.04 9.99 10.10
CA THR A 15 3.23 9.11 11.28
C THR A 15 4.56 8.35 11.29
N GLY A 16 5.41 8.56 10.29
CA GLY A 16 6.76 7.97 10.23
C GLY A 16 6.87 6.64 9.46
N LYS A 17 5.79 6.15 8.84
CA LYS A 17 5.79 4.90 8.03
C LYS A 17 6.90 4.86 6.98
N SER A 18 6.95 5.86 6.09
CA SER A 18 7.95 5.94 5.02
C SER A 18 9.39 6.09 5.54
N THR A 19 9.58 6.46 6.81
CA THR A 19 10.91 6.48 7.46
C THR A 19 11.31 5.10 7.98
N VAL A 20 10.35 4.34 8.53
CA VAL A 20 10.62 3.04 9.17
C VAL A 20 10.56 1.89 8.18
N ALA A 21 9.67 1.92 7.18
CA ALA A 21 9.48 0.84 6.21
C ALA A 21 10.77 0.37 5.51
N PRO A 22 11.60 1.26 4.90
CA PRO A 22 12.85 0.82 4.27
C PRO A 22 13.86 0.27 5.29
N ARG A 23 13.84 0.75 6.53
CA ARG A 23 14.72 0.25 7.60
C ARG A 23 14.31 -1.15 8.05
N LEU A 24 13.01 -1.43 8.15
CA LEU A 24 12.50 -2.77 8.44
C LEU A 24 12.85 -3.74 7.31
N ALA A 25 12.67 -3.33 6.05
CA ALA A 25 13.04 -4.16 4.91
C ALA A 25 14.54 -4.51 4.96
N ALA A 26 15.41 -3.52 5.21
CA ALA A 26 16.84 -3.74 5.37
C ALA A 26 17.16 -4.67 6.56
N HIS A 27 16.49 -4.49 7.71
CA HIS A 27 16.69 -5.32 8.90
C HIS A 27 16.35 -6.80 8.65
N PHE A 28 15.27 -7.07 7.92
CA PHE A 28 14.84 -8.43 7.59
C PHE A 28 15.51 -9.03 6.34
N GLY A 29 16.36 -8.25 5.66
CA GLY A 29 16.89 -8.62 4.34
C GLY A 29 15.79 -8.83 3.29
N GLY A 30 14.68 -8.10 3.45
CA GLY A 30 13.46 -8.21 2.64
C GLY A 30 13.34 -7.13 1.57
N GLN A 31 12.23 -7.21 0.84
CA GLN A 31 11.84 -6.22 -0.16
C GLN A 31 10.99 -5.10 0.46
N PHE A 32 10.90 -3.98 -0.23
CA PHE A 32 10.08 -2.82 0.14
C PHE A 32 9.27 -2.31 -1.05
N VAL A 33 7.99 -2.02 -0.84
CA VAL A 33 7.12 -1.32 -1.79
C VAL A 33 6.68 0.01 -1.14
N PRO A 34 7.00 1.17 -1.76
CA PRO A 34 6.60 2.47 -1.24
C PRO A 34 5.11 2.75 -1.51
N GLU A 35 4.56 3.69 -0.74
CA GLU A 35 3.20 4.20 -0.91
C GLU A 35 3.00 4.80 -2.31
N TYR A 36 2.28 4.11 -3.19
CA TYR A 36 2.03 4.61 -4.54
C TYR A 36 1.17 5.88 -4.58
N GLY A 37 0.21 6.03 -3.66
CA GLY A 37 -0.64 7.23 -3.59
C GLY A 37 0.15 8.53 -3.43
N ARG A 38 1.30 8.47 -2.73
CA ARG A 38 2.23 9.60 -2.64
C ARG A 38 2.83 9.95 -4.00
N SER A 39 3.39 8.97 -4.70
CA SER A 39 3.98 9.17 -6.03
C SER A 39 2.95 9.67 -7.04
N PHE A 40 1.72 9.17 -6.97
CA PHE A 40 0.61 9.67 -7.78
C PHE A 40 0.34 11.14 -7.50
N CYS A 41 0.11 11.50 -6.23
CA CYS A 41 -0.19 12.88 -5.83
C CYS A 41 0.95 13.87 -6.13
N GLU A 42 2.21 13.44 -6.02
CA GLU A 42 3.37 14.24 -6.40
C GLU A 42 3.40 14.54 -7.92
N THR A 43 2.85 13.65 -8.74
CA THR A 43 2.85 13.75 -10.20
C THR A 43 1.62 14.48 -10.73
N TYR A 44 0.44 14.14 -10.21
CA TYR A 44 -0.86 14.55 -10.75
C TYR A 44 -1.62 15.53 -9.84
N GLY A 45 -1.14 15.76 -8.62
CA GLY A 45 -1.79 16.60 -7.62
C GLY A 45 -2.75 15.83 -6.70
N THR A 46 -3.28 16.54 -5.70
CA THR A 46 -4.12 15.96 -4.63
C THR A 46 -5.62 16.14 -4.86
N ALA A 47 -6.03 16.73 -5.98
CA ALA A 47 -7.43 16.85 -6.38
C ALA A 47 -7.91 15.52 -7.00
N LEU A 48 -8.02 14.48 -6.16
CA LEU A 48 -8.33 13.12 -6.58
C LEU A 48 -9.81 12.94 -6.90
N SER A 49 -10.11 12.14 -7.90
CA SER A 49 -11.42 11.54 -8.19
C SER A 49 -11.50 10.10 -7.65
N MET A 50 -12.69 9.49 -7.71
CA MET A 50 -12.81 8.07 -7.37
C MET A 50 -12.05 7.16 -8.36
N GLU A 51 -11.97 7.55 -9.64
CA GLU A 51 -11.20 6.83 -10.66
C GLU A 51 -9.71 6.85 -10.33
N ASP A 52 -9.18 8.02 -9.94
CA ASP A 52 -7.78 8.13 -9.50
C ASP A 52 -7.49 7.25 -8.28
N LEU A 53 -8.44 7.14 -7.34
CA LEU A 53 -8.28 6.26 -6.16
C LEU A 53 -8.28 4.78 -6.54
N ILE A 54 -9.08 4.37 -7.53
CA ILE A 54 -9.04 2.99 -8.05
C ILE A 54 -7.69 2.75 -8.73
N ASP A 55 -7.23 3.65 -9.59
CA ASP A 55 -5.94 3.55 -10.28
C ASP A 55 -4.77 3.46 -9.30
N ILE A 56 -4.79 4.27 -8.23
CA ILE A 56 -3.81 4.22 -7.15
C ILE A 56 -3.80 2.84 -6.50
N ALA A 57 -4.98 2.30 -6.19
CA ALA A 57 -5.11 1.05 -5.48
C ALA A 57 -4.70 -0.17 -6.35
N GLU A 58 -5.14 -0.22 -7.61
CA GLU A 58 -4.77 -1.27 -8.57
C GLU A 58 -3.28 -1.26 -8.86
N THR A 59 -2.68 -0.07 -9.00
CA THR A 59 -1.25 0.07 -9.22
C THR A 59 -0.46 -0.39 -7.99
N HIS A 60 -0.89 -0.01 -6.79
CA HIS A 60 -0.25 -0.47 -5.55
C HIS A 60 -0.31 -2.00 -5.40
N ASP A 61 -1.47 -2.60 -5.66
CA ASP A 61 -1.62 -4.06 -5.64
C ASP A 61 -0.70 -4.72 -6.68
N THR A 62 -0.66 -4.20 -7.91
CA THR A 62 0.24 -4.69 -8.96
C THR A 62 1.72 -4.64 -8.54
N MET A 63 2.15 -3.54 -7.91
CA MET A 63 3.51 -3.40 -7.35
C MET A 63 3.78 -4.44 -6.27
N THR A 64 2.79 -4.71 -5.42
CA THR A 64 2.85 -5.72 -4.35
C THR A 64 2.97 -7.14 -4.91
N GLN A 65 2.10 -7.51 -5.84
CA GLN A 65 2.13 -8.82 -6.51
C GLN A 65 3.45 -9.04 -7.25
N ALA A 66 3.95 -8.02 -7.96
CA ALA A 66 5.24 -8.09 -8.63
C ALA A 66 6.39 -8.29 -7.63
N ALA A 67 6.33 -7.67 -6.45
CA ALA A 67 7.30 -7.90 -5.38
C ALA A 67 7.20 -9.30 -4.77
N GLN A 68 5.99 -9.79 -4.51
CA GLN A 68 5.78 -11.15 -4.01
C GLN A 68 6.31 -12.20 -4.99
N ALA A 69 6.09 -12.02 -6.29
CA ALA A 69 6.56 -12.92 -7.34
C ALA A 69 8.09 -13.01 -7.43
N ARG A 70 8.82 -11.95 -7.05
CA ARG A 70 10.30 -11.97 -6.93
C ARG A 70 10.79 -12.82 -5.76
N GLY A 71 9.92 -13.18 -4.81
CA GLY A 71 10.24 -14.03 -3.66
C GLY A 71 11.00 -13.31 -2.54
N GLY A 72 11.59 -14.08 -1.63
CA GLY A 72 12.32 -13.55 -0.47
C GLY A 72 11.67 -13.94 0.86
N SER A 73 12.26 -13.49 1.97
CA SER A 73 11.77 -13.82 3.32
C SER A 73 10.62 -12.91 3.74
N HIS A 74 10.77 -11.61 3.55
CA HIS A 74 9.81 -10.58 3.96
C HIS A 74 9.60 -9.54 2.87
N LEU A 75 8.40 -8.99 2.82
CA LEU A 75 8.01 -7.87 1.98
C LEU A 75 7.31 -6.82 2.84
N ILE A 76 7.94 -5.65 2.97
CA ILE A 76 7.39 -4.51 3.70
C ILE A 76 6.63 -3.62 2.72
N LEU A 77 5.39 -3.28 3.06
CA LEU A 77 4.53 -2.38 2.30
C LEU A 77 4.32 -1.09 3.10
N ASP A 78 4.62 0.06 2.51
CA ASP A 78 4.18 1.36 3.05
C ASP A 78 2.79 1.63 2.49
N THR A 79 1.76 1.29 3.27
CA THR A 79 0.35 1.19 2.90
C THR A 79 0.00 0.04 1.95
N ASP A 80 -1.27 -0.03 1.55
CA ASP A 80 -1.87 -1.01 0.64
C ASP A 80 -3.24 -0.44 0.17
N PRO A 81 -3.99 -1.16 -0.69
CA PRO A 81 -5.32 -0.73 -1.15
C PRO A 81 -6.34 -0.44 -0.05
N LEU A 82 -6.20 -1.02 1.15
CA LEU A 82 -7.06 -0.70 2.28
C LEU A 82 -6.88 0.75 2.73
N MET A 83 -5.66 1.30 2.71
CA MET A 83 -5.45 2.73 3.00
C MET A 83 -6.13 3.63 1.96
N THR A 84 -6.08 3.25 0.69
CA THR A 84 -6.76 3.99 -0.38
C THR A 84 -8.30 3.92 -0.26
N ALA A 85 -8.84 2.79 0.21
CA ALA A 85 -10.26 2.66 0.52
C ALA A 85 -10.70 3.65 1.62
N VAL A 86 -9.87 3.82 2.66
CA VAL A 86 -10.12 4.81 3.72
C VAL A 86 -10.15 6.23 3.15
N TRP A 87 -9.25 6.56 2.21
CA TRP A 87 -9.29 7.84 1.50
C TRP A 87 -10.56 8.03 0.68
N ALA A 88 -11.02 7.00 -0.02
CA ALA A 88 -12.28 7.04 -0.76
C ALA A 88 -13.45 7.39 0.16
N ASP A 89 -13.57 6.65 1.28
CA ASP A 89 -14.60 6.87 2.29
C ASP A 89 -14.51 8.30 2.89
N MET A 90 -13.30 8.80 3.18
CA MET A 90 -13.11 10.14 3.76
C MET A 90 -13.41 11.29 2.78
N LEU A 91 -12.99 11.17 1.52
CA LEU A 91 -13.14 12.24 0.52
C LEU A 91 -14.55 12.29 -0.08
N PHE A 92 -15.20 11.13 -0.22
CA PHE A 92 -16.47 11.02 -0.95
C PHE A 92 -17.64 10.49 -0.12
N GLY A 93 -17.42 10.09 1.14
CA GLY A 93 -18.46 9.46 1.98
C GLY A 93 -18.90 8.08 1.48
N ARG A 94 -18.17 7.51 0.51
CA ARG A 94 -18.40 6.21 -0.12
C ARG A 94 -17.12 5.74 -0.80
N ARG A 95 -17.05 4.46 -1.12
CA ARG A 95 -16.00 3.86 -1.96
C ARG A 95 -16.59 3.07 -3.12
N ASP A 96 -15.77 2.85 -4.14
CA ASP A 96 -16.13 1.94 -5.23
C ASP A 96 -16.18 0.49 -4.73
N ALA A 97 -17.04 -0.33 -5.35
CA ALA A 97 -17.17 -1.75 -5.03
C ALA A 97 -15.89 -2.55 -5.31
N TRP A 98 -14.94 -2.01 -6.07
CA TRP A 98 -13.60 -2.58 -6.23
C TRP A 98 -12.91 -2.79 -4.87
N PHE A 99 -12.99 -1.80 -3.97
CA PHE A 99 -12.36 -1.90 -2.65
C PHE A 99 -12.96 -3.02 -1.79
N ASP A 100 -14.25 -3.32 -1.96
CA ASP A 100 -14.92 -4.41 -1.23
C ASP A 100 -14.57 -5.80 -1.78
N ARG A 101 -14.05 -5.88 -3.00
CA ARG A 101 -13.59 -7.13 -3.63
C ARG A 101 -12.11 -7.41 -3.41
N PHE A 102 -11.35 -6.42 -2.94
CA PHE A 102 -9.92 -6.58 -2.69
C PHE A 102 -9.66 -7.58 -1.56
N ASP A 103 -8.93 -8.66 -1.86
CA ASP A 103 -8.62 -9.74 -0.93
C ASP A 103 -7.12 -10.04 -0.80
N HIS A 104 -6.26 -9.28 -1.47
CA HIS A 104 -4.79 -9.41 -1.41
C HIS A 104 -4.17 -8.73 -0.17
N VAL A 105 -4.77 -8.92 0.99
CA VAL A 105 -4.34 -8.31 2.25
C VAL A 105 -2.98 -8.85 2.73
N ALA A 106 -2.28 -8.05 3.52
CA ALA A 106 -1.00 -8.45 4.11
C ALA A 106 -1.17 -9.51 5.21
N ASP A 107 -0.12 -10.29 5.46
CA ASP A 107 -0.10 -11.28 6.56
C ASP A 107 -0.13 -10.59 7.94
N PHE A 108 0.50 -9.41 8.04
CA PHE A 108 0.50 -8.59 9.25
C PHE A 108 0.25 -7.12 8.91
N TYR A 109 -0.53 -6.46 9.77
CA TYR A 109 -0.72 -5.00 9.76
C TYR A 109 -0.10 -4.40 11.02
N LEU A 110 0.79 -3.44 10.81
CA LEU A 110 1.29 -2.56 11.87
C LEU A 110 0.54 -1.23 11.76
N LEU A 111 -0.19 -0.88 12.82
CA LEU A 111 -0.99 0.35 12.86
C LEU A 111 -0.14 1.51 13.39
N PHE A 112 -0.14 2.62 12.66
CA PHE A 112 0.60 3.85 12.93
C PHE A 112 -0.34 5.05 13.13
#